data_AF-D0N6W0-F1
#
_entry.id   AF-D0N6W0-F1
#
_cell.length_a   1.000
_cell.length_b   1.000
_cell.length_c   1.000
_cell.angle_alpha   90.00
_cell.angle_beta   90.00
_cell.angle_gamma   90.00
#
_symmetry.space_group_name_H-M   'P 1'
#
loop_
_entity.id
_entity.type
_entity.pdbx_description
1 polymer ?
#
loop_
_entity_poly.entity_id
_entity_poly.type
_entity_poly.pdbx_seq_one_letter_code
_entity_poly.pdbx_strand_id
1 'polypeptide(L)'
;MVGGGVAPPGPNHAPGGWHTKSKYDPEGNSNKQQQATTATIERHGPYKQTARKSTGGKAPRKQLATKAARKSAPTAGGVKKPHRYRPGTVALREIRKYQKSTDLLIRKLPFQRLVREIAQDYKTDLRFQSTAILALQEASEAYLVGLFEDTNLCAIHAKRVTIMPKDIQLARRIRGERT
;
A
#
# COMPACT_ATOMS: atom_id res chain seq x y z
N MET A 1 2.41 28.08 -67.45
CA MET A 1 3.13 27.07 -68.24
C MET A 1 4.15 26.40 -67.32
N VAL A 2 4.17 25.06 -67.26
CA VAL A 2 5.22 24.18 -66.67
C VAL A 2 5.61 24.46 -65.19
N GLY A 3 5.63 23.53 -64.23
CA GLY A 3 5.55 22.07 -64.29
C GLY A 3 6.78 21.46 -63.61
N GLY A 4 6.58 20.61 -62.59
CA GLY A 4 7.68 19.95 -61.86
C GLY A 4 7.30 19.61 -60.43
N GLY A 5 7.00 18.34 -60.17
CA GLY A 5 6.67 17.84 -58.83
C GLY A 5 7.51 16.62 -58.46
N VAL A 6 7.59 16.34 -57.16
CA VAL A 6 8.08 15.07 -56.60
C VAL A 6 7.11 14.65 -55.50
N ALA A 7 6.66 13.40 -55.53
CA ALA A 7 5.59 12.90 -54.66
C ALA A 7 6.11 12.24 -53.37
N PRO A 8 5.34 12.27 -52.26
CA PRO A 8 5.67 11.56 -51.02
C PRO A 8 5.26 10.08 -51.06
N PRO A 9 6.01 9.16 -50.41
CA PRO A 9 5.57 7.78 -50.22
C PRO A 9 4.43 7.68 -49.18
N GLY A 10 3.43 6.85 -49.49
CA GLY A 10 2.17 6.74 -48.74
C GLY A 10 2.18 5.78 -47.52
N PRO A 11 1.02 5.64 -46.85
CA PRO A 11 0.91 5.02 -45.51
C PRO A 11 0.56 3.53 -45.55
N ASN A 12 0.80 2.81 -44.44
CA ASN A 12 0.15 1.51 -44.22
C ASN A 12 -0.22 1.21 -42.75
N HIS A 13 -1.53 1.29 -42.50
CA HIS A 13 -2.40 0.41 -41.70
C HIS A 13 -1.94 -0.22 -40.35
N ALA A 14 -2.75 0.04 -39.32
CA ALA A 14 -2.97 -0.77 -38.10
C ALA A 14 -4.14 -1.77 -38.36
N PRO A 15 -4.84 -2.43 -37.37
CA PRO A 15 -4.63 -2.54 -35.91
C PRO A 15 -4.89 -3.95 -35.27
N GLY A 16 -4.60 -4.07 -33.96
CA GLY A 16 -5.43 -4.84 -33.00
C GLY A 16 -5.24 -6.36 -32.81
N GLY A 17 -5.57 -6.86 -31.60
CA GLY A 17 -5.78 -8.30 -31.31
C GLY A 17 -5.26 -8.82 -29.96
N TRP A 18 -6.16 -9.13 -29.01
CA TRP A 18 -5.86 -9.93 -27.79
C TRP A 18 -6.37 -11.37 -27.97
N HIS A 19 -5.52 -12.40 -27.82
CA HIS A 19 -5.83 -13.86 -27.65
C HIS A 19 -4.47 -14.61 -27.47
N THR A 20 -4.27 -15.78 -26.81
CA THR A 20 -5.07 -16.60 -25.85
C THR A 20 -4.11 -17.47 -24.98
N LYS A 21 -4.62 -18.43 -24.16
CA LYS A 21 -3.81 -19.42 -23.41
C LYS A 21 -3.61 -20.75 -24.18
N SER A 22 -2.43 -21.37 -24.09
CA SER A 22 -2.19 -22.84 -24.09
C SER A 22 -0.71 -23.10 -23.73
N LYS A 23 -0.33 -23.69 -22.59
CA LYS A 23 -0.30 -25.13 -22.20
C LYS A 23 0.77 -26.02 -22.89
N TYR A 24 1.81 -26.32 -22.11
CA TYR A 24 2.59 -27.58 -22.00
C TYR A 24 3.67 -27.95 -23.04
N ASP A 25 4.74 -28.50 -22.47
CA ASP A 25 6.06 -28.96 -22.99
C ASP A 25 5.95 -30.31 -23.77
N PRO A 26 7.01 -31.00 -24.30
CA PRO A 26 8.44 -31.00 -23.88
C PRO A 26 9.55 -31.30 -24.94
N GLU A 27 10.75 -31.61 -24.42
CA GLU A 27 11.92 -32.32 -25.03
C GLU A 27 12.94 -31.59 -25.92
N GLY A 28 14.18 -32.12 -25.97
CA GLY A 28 15.13 -31.87 -27.07
C GLY A 28 16.56 -31.43 -26.74
N ASN A 29 17.35 -32.20 -25.99
CA ASN A 29 18.80 -31.92 -25.76
C ASN A 29 19.68 -32.27 -26.99
N SER A 30 20.58 -31.35 -27.41
CA SER A 30 21.97 -31.60 -27.87
C SER A 30 22.61 -30.25 -28.32
N ASN A 31 23.91 -29.96 -28.25
CA ASN A 31 25.04 -30.80 -28.68
C ASN A 31 26.42 -30.23 -28.23
N LYS A 32 27.34 -31.14 -27.86
CA LYS A 32 28.78 -31.23 -28.23
C LYS A 32 29.86 -30.18 -27.86
N GLN A 33 31.00 -30.80 -27.49
CA GLN A 33 32.43 -30.49 -27.79
C GLN A 33 33.15 -29.44 -26.90
N GLN A 34 34.32 -29.72 -26.29
CA GLN A 34 35.51 -30.42 -26.80
C GLN A 34 36.36 -31.17 -25.74
N GLN A 35 36.82 -32.37 -26.16
CA GLN A 35 38.19 -32.93 -26.14
C GLN A 35 39.16 -32.78 -24.93
N ALA A 36 39.58 -33.98 -24.51
CA ALA A 36 40.70 -34.44 -23.67
C ALA A 36 42.05 -33.66 -23.63
N THR A 37 42.77 -33.86 -22.52
CA THR A 37 44.19 -34.31 -22.50
C THR A 37 44.56 -34.93 -21.14
N THR A 38 45.61 -35.74 -21.13
CA THR A 38 45.99 -36.65 -20.02
C THR A 38 47.07 -36.09 -19.08
N ALA A 39 46.92 -36.29 -17.77
CA ALA A 39 48.04 -36.39 -16.82
C ALA A 39 47.62 -37.11 -15.53
N THR A 40 48.28 -38.23 -15.21
CA THR A 40 48.12 -38.92 -13.91
C THR A 40 48.99 -38.25 -12.85
N ILE A 41 48.39 -37.73 -11.79
CA ILE A 41 49.09 -37.39 -10.54
C ILE A 41 48.25 -37.90 -9.37
N GLU A 42 48.76 -38.91 -8.67
CA GLU A 42 48.27 -39.26 -7.35
C GLU A 42 48.64 -38.15 -6.35
N ARG A 43 47.71 -37.80 -5.45
CA ARG A 43 47.95 -37.70 -4.00
C ARG A 43 46.66 -37.36 -3.26
N HIS A 44 46.40 -38.10 -2.19
CA HIS A 44 45.27 -37.86 -1.31
C HIS A 44 45.42 -36.54 -0.54
N GLY A 45 44.36 -35.72 -0.55
CA GLY A 45 44.17 -34.58 0.35
C GLY A 45 42.81 -34.69 1.06
N PRO A 46 42.69 -34.39 2.36
CA PRO A 46 41.46 -34.66 3.11
C PRO A 46 40.30 -33.75 2.68
N TYR A 47 39.25 -34.39 2.17
CA TYR A 47 37.99 -33.76 1.78
C TYR A 47 37.35 -33.02 2.96
N LYS A 48 37.44 -31.69 2.98
CA LYS A 48 36.78 -30.83 3.97
C LYS A 48 35.29 -30.65 3.63
N GLN A 49 34.51 -31.70 3.86
CA GLN A 49 33.06 -31.68 3.73
C GLN A 49 32.42 -30.88 4.87
N THR A 50 32.37 -29.55 4.76
CA THR A 50 31.56 -28.73 5.67
C THR A 50 30.08 -28.86 5.31
N ALA A 51 29.46 -29.95 5.75
CA ALA A 51 28.02 -30.14 5.66
C ALA A 51 27.30 -29.02 6.43
N ARG A 52 26.81 -28.02 5.70
CA ARG A 52 26.00 -26.93 6.27
C ARG A 52 24.65 -27.52 6.67
N LYS A 53 24.50 -27.86 7.96
CA LYS A 53 23.28 -28.47 8.52
C LYS A 53 22.04 -27.64 8.21
N SER A 54 21.23 -28.12 7.28
CA SER A 54 19.88 -27.64 6.98
C SER A 54 18.89 -28.16 8.03
N THR A 55 18.89 -27.62 9.24
CA THR A 55 17.83 -27.93 10.21
C THR A 55 16.59 -27.07 9.98
N GLY A 56 15.81 -27.46 8.99
CA GLY A 56 14.37 -27.22 9.02
C GLY A 56 13.68 -28.13 10.05
N GLY A 57 12.44 -27.82 10.43
CA GLY A 57 11.47 -28.79 10.95
C GLY A 57 11.78 -29.49 12.28
N LYS A 58 11.16 -29.00 13.36
CA LYS A 58 10.90 -29.64 14.67
C LYS A 58 11.12 -31.18 14.76
N ALA A 59 11.86 -31.61 15.78
CA ALA A 59 11.91 -33.00 16.24
C ALA A 59 10.55 -33.50 16.83
N PRO A 60 10.26 -34.82 16.80
CA PRO A 60 9.01 -35.38 17.31
C PRO A 60 8.90 -35.28 18.84
N ARG A 61 7.68 -35.03 19.32
CA ARG A 61 7.39 -34.61 20.70
C ARG A 61 7.08 -35.80 21.62
N LYS A 62 7.91 -36.05 22.64
CA LYS A 62 7.53 -36.90 23.78
C LYS A 62 6.47 -36.16 24.61
N GLN A 63 5.34 -36.79 24.91
CA GLN A 63 4.26 -36.18 25.69
C GLN A 63 4.65 -36.10 27.17
N LEU A 64 4.86 -34.88 27.66
CA LEU A 64 4.79 -34.51 29.07
C LEU A 64 3.96 -33.22 29.14
N ALA A 65 2.99 -33.18 30.05
CA ALA A 65 2.05 -32.07 30.20
C ALA A 65 2.73 -30.86 30.85
N THR A 66 3.43 -30.07 30.04
CA THR A 66 4.07 -28.83 30.50
C THR A 66 3.08 -27.67 30.44
N LYS A 67 2.62 -27.27 31.64
CA LYS A 67 1.90 -26.03 31.93
C LYS A 67 2.54 -24.86 31.18
N ALA A 68 1.76 -24.13 30.37
CA ALA A 68 2.29 -23.13 29.45
C ALA A 68 2.85 -21.91 30.20
N ALA A 69 4.13 -21.99 30.59
CA ALA A 69 4.91 -20.84 31.03
C ALA A 69 4.98 -19.83 29.87
N ARG A 70 4.18 -18.76 29.96
CA ARG A 70 4.31 -17.60 29.06
C ARG A 70 5.74 -17.10 29.17
N LYS A 71 6.42 -16.89 28.04
CA LYS A 71 7.84 -16.50 27.99
C LYS A 71 8.09 -15.20 28.78
N SER A 72 8.50 -15.32 30.04
CA SER A 72 9.01 -14.23 30.87
C SER A 72 10.53 -14.21 30.79
N ALA A 73 11.07 -13.09 30.27
CA ALA A 73 12.49 -12.69 30.22
C ALA A 73 13.48 -13.64 29.49
N PRO A 74 14.28 -13.13 28.52
CA PRO A 74 15.55 -13.74 28.16
C PRO A 74 16.60 -13.49 29.26
N THR A 75 17.30 -14.53 29.67
CA THR A 75 18.49 -14.45 30.53
C THR A 75 19.62 -13.71 29.81
N ALA A 76 20.33 -12.84 30.54
CA ALA A 76 21.65 -12.28 30.19
C ALA A 76 21.85 -11.85 28.72
N GLY A 77 21.17 -10.78 28.32
CA GLY A 77 21.41 -10.08 27.05
C GLY A 77 20.46 -8.90 26.93
N GLY A 78 21.00 -7.70 26.66
CA GLY A 78 20.23 -6.45 26.70
C GLY A 78 18.94 -6.54 25.87
N VAL A 79 17.81 -6.15 26.48
CA VAL A 79 16.48 -6.24 25.85
C VAL A 79 16.52 -5.56 24.48
N LYS A 80 16.27 -6.34 23.42
CA LYS A 80 16.24 -5.83 22.04
C LYS A 80 15.26 -4.66 21.98
N LYS A 81 15.78 -3.47 21.65
CA LYS A 81 14.98 -2.23 21.59
C LYS A 81 13.72 -2.48 20.74
N PRO A 82 12.52 -2.12 21.23
CA PRO A 82 11.29 -2.32 20.46
C PRO A 82 11.37 -1.53 19.15
N HIS A 83 10.96 -2.17 18.06
CA HIS A 83 11.03 -1.56 16.74
C HIS A 83 10.06 -0.37 16.64
N ARG A 84 10.60 0.84 16.44
CA ARG A 84 9.83 2.07 16.23
C ARG A 84 9.99 2.55 14.80
N TYR A 85 8.88 2.76 14.10
CA TYR A 85 8.87 3.38 12.77
C TYR A 85 9.35 4.84 12.85
N ARG A 86 10.02 5.32 11.80
CA ARG A 86 10.41 6.74 11.69
C ARG A 86 9.14 7.61 11.61
N PRO A 87 9.17 8.88 12.11
CA PRO A 87 8.10 9.84 11.88
C PRO A 87 7.71 9.90 10.40
N GLY A 88 6.42 10.10 10.11
CA GLY A 88 5.86 10.06 8.75
C GLY A 88 5.66 8.66 8.16
N THR A 89 6.39 7.62 8.58
CA THR A 89 6.27 6.26 8.00
C THR A 89 4.89 5.64 8.26
N VAL A 90 4.31 5.89 9.44
CA VAL A 90 2.96 5.42 9.79
C VAL A 90 1.89 6.27 9.10
N ALA A 91 2.03 7.60 9.11
CA ALA A 91 1.11 8.52 8.42
C ALA A 91 1.02 8.23 6.91
N LEU A 92 2.13 8.00 6.22
CA LEU A 92 2.13 7.63 4.79
C LEU A 92 1.46 6.27 4.53
N ARG A 93 1.49 5.34 5.49
CA ARG A 93 0.75 4.07 5.41
C ARG A 93 -0.74 4.28 5.60
N GLU A 94 -1.12 5.14 6.54
CA GLU A 94 -2.52 5.48 6.82
C GLU A 94 -3.15 6.23 5.65
N ILE A 95 -2.48 7.24 5.08
CA ILE A 95 -2.92 7.95 3.86
C ILE A 95 -3.22 6.95 2.73
N ARG A 96 -2.27 6.06 2.41
CA ARG A 96 -2.44 5.04 1.36
C ARG A 96 -3.55 4.01 1.67
N LYS A 97 -3.77 3.72 2.95
CA LYS A 97 -4.87 2.84 3.39
C LYS A 97 -6.20 3.53 3.13
N TYR A 98 -6.37 4.75 3.63
CA TYR A 98 -7.64 5.48 3.58
C TYR A 98 -8.00 5.94 2.17
N GLN A 99 -7.02 6.30 1.33
CA GLN A 99 -7.26 6.60 -0.10
C GLN A 99 -7.67 5.37 -0.93
N LYS A 100 -7.48 4.14 -0.42
CA LYS A 100 -7.91 2.91 -1.09
C LYS A 100 -9.30 2.41 -0.63
N SER A 101 -9.76 2.84 0.54
CA SER A 101 -11.06 2.48 1.12
C SER A 101 -12.09 3.58 0.90
N THR A 102 -13.36 3.22 0.87
CA THR A 102 -14.50 4.15 0.91
C THR A 102 -15.25 4.05 2.25
N ASP A 103 -14.57 3.59 3.30
CA ASP A 103 -15.15 3.44 4.64
C ASP A 103 -15.31 4.80 5.32
N LEU A 104 -16.48 5.05 5.92
CA LEU A 104 -16.72 6.23 6.75
C LEU A 104 -15.83 6.21 8.01
N LEU A 105 -15.12 7.30 8.25
CA LEU A 105 -14.11 7.46 9.29
C LEU A 105 -14.68 8.00 10.60
N ILE A 106 -15.79 8.75 10.55
CA ILE A 106 -16.45 9.28 11.74
C ILE A 106 -17.34 8.17 12.34
N ARG A 107 -17.29 8.02 13.68
CA ARG A 107 -18.14 7.05 14.38
C ARG A 107 -19.62 7.46 14.27
N LYS A 108 -20.45 6.53 13.78
CA LYS A 108 -21.89 6.77 13.50
C LYS A 108 -22.69 7.32 14.69
N LEU A 109 -22.51 6.78 15.91
CA LEU A 109 -23.29 7.23 17.07
C LEU A 109 -22.96 8.67 17.51
N PRO A 110 -21.68 9.09 17.67
CA PRO A 110 -21.33 10.49 17.87
C PRO A 110 -21.85 11.42 16.76
N PHE A 111 -21.70 11.04 15.49
CA PHE A 111 -22.21 11.86 14.37
C PHE A 111 -23.73 12.02 14.44
N GLN A 112 -24.47 10.94 14.69
CA GLN A 112 -25.92 10.97 14.86
C GLN A 112 -26.37 11.87 16.03
N ARG A 113 -25.60 11.91 17.13
CA ARG A 113 -25.88 12.81 18.26
C ARG A 113 -25.70 14.27 17.85
N LEU A 114 -24.58 14.60 17.21
CA LEU A 114 -24.30 15.95 16.70
C LEU A 114 -25.37 16.45 15.71
N VAL A 115 -25.81 15.60 14.77
CA VAL A 115 -26.89 15.97 13.82
C VAL A 115 -28.19 16.29 14.56
N ARG A 116 -28.53 15.54 15.62
CA ARG A 116 -29.74 15.77 16.42
C ARG A 116 -29.65 16.99 17.32
N GLU A 117 -28.47 17.24 17.88
CA GLU A 117 -28.13 18.43 18.66
C GLU A 117 -28.35 19.69 17.80
N ILE A 118 -27.68 19.79 16.65
CA ILE A 118 -27.82 20.92 15.72
C ILE A 118 -29.28 21.08 15.24
N ALA A 119 -29.97 19.97 14.92
CA ALA A 119 -31.33 20.05 14.41
C ALA A 119 -32.36 20.53 15.44
N GLN A 120 -32.12 20.28 16.73
CA GLN A 120 -32.99 20.71 17.83
C GLN A 120 -33.10 22.23 17.92
N ASP A 121 -32.03 22.96 17.57
CA ASP A 121 -31.99 24.43 17.55
C ASP A 121 -32.93 25.05 16.50
N TYR A 122 -33.27 24.30 15.44
CA TYR A 122 -34.17 24.76 14.37
C TYR A 122 -35.62 24.29 14.56
N LYS A 123 -35.81 23.05 15.03
CA LYS A 123 -37.14 22.48 15.29
C LYS A 123 -37.06 21.32 16.26
N THR A 124 -37.85 21.38 17.33
CA THR A 124 -37.97 20.29 18.31
C THR A 124 -38.63 19.05 17.69
N ASP A 125 -38.39 17.89 18.29
CA ASP A 125 -39.10 16.63 18.02
C ASP A 125 -38.94 16.05 16.60
N LEU A 126 -37.87 16.46 15.90
CA LEU A 126 -37.52 15.93 14.58
C LEU A 126 -37.15 14.44 14.61
N ARG A 127 -37.88 13.65 13.80
CA ARG A 127 -37.59 12.24 13.54
C ARG A 127 -36.76 12.10 12.27
N PHE A 128 -35.59 11.48 12.39
CA PHE A 128 -34.67 11.20 11.29
C PHE A 128 -34.76 9.75 10.82
N GLN A 129 -34.82 9.54 9.51
CA GLN A 129 -34.58 8.24 8.87
C GLN A 129 -33.10 7.85 9.00
N SER A 130 -32.81 6.55 9.10
CA SER A 130 -31.44 6.03 9.18
C SER A 130 -30.59 6.40 7.96
N THR A 131 -31.18 6.35 6.76
CA THR A 131 -30.55 6.76 5.49
C THR A 131 -30.29 8.27 5.42
N ALA A 132 -31.13 9.11 6.02
CA ALA A 132 -30.90 10.55 6.07
C ALA A 132 -29.66 10.90 6.91
N ILE A 133 -29.47 10.25 8.06
CA ILE A 133 -28.24 10.39 8.86
C ILE A 133 -27.02 9.88 8.10
N LEU A 134 -27.14 8.79 7.34
CA LEU A 134 -26.06 8.26 6.51
C LEU A 134 -25.66 9.23 5.40
N ALA A 135 -26.63 9.77 4.65
CA ALA A 135 -26.38 10.73 3.58
C ALA A 135 -25.74 12.04 4.10
N LEU A 136 -26.18 12.53 5.26
CA LEU A 136 -25.54 13.65 5.94
C LEU A 136 -24.09 13.33 6.33
N GLN A 137 -23.80 12.09 6.75
CA GLN A 137 -22.44 11.67 7.09
C GLN A 137 -21.54 11.58 5.84
N GLU A 138 -22.03 10.96 4.76
CA GLU A 138 -21.32 10.83 3.49
C GLU A 138 -20.99 12.21 2.89
N ALA A 139 -21.96 13.13 2.85
CA ALA A 139 -21.74 14.49 2.39
C ALA A 139 -20.74 15.27 3.28
N SER A 140 -20.84 15.12 4.61
CA SER A 140 -19.94 15.79 5.55
C SER A 140 -18.49 15.30 5.43
N GLU A 141 -18.29 13.98 5.34
CA GLU A 141 -16.95 13.41 5.21
C GLU A 141 -16.33 13.72 3.84
N ALA A 142 -17.10 13.65 2.75
CA ALA A 142 -16.64 14.05 1.42
C ALA A 142 -16.21 15.52 1.36
N TYR A 143 -17.01 16.43 1.95
CA TYR A 143 -16.67 17.85 2.06
C TYR A 143 -15.38 18.07 2.86
N LEU A 144 -15.22 17.41 4.01
CA LEU A 144 -14.04 17.54 4.85
C LEU A 144 -12.78 16.99 4.17
N VAL A 145 -12.86 15.85 3.46
CA VAL A 145 -11.73 15.31 2.68
C VAL A 145 -11.29 16.32 1.62
N GLY A 146 -12.22 16.80 0.79
CA GLY A 146 -11.89 17.81 -0.23
C GLY A 146 -11.33 19.10 0.38
N LEU A 147 -11.84 19.56 1.53
CA LEU A 147 -11.28 20.72 2.23
C LEU A 147 -9.86 20.47 2.74
N PHE A 148 -9.54 19.26 3.21
CA PHE A 148 -8.18 18.90 3.61
C PHE A 148 -7.20 18.80 2.43
N GLU A 149 -7.66 18.43 1.23
CA GLU A 149 -6.85 18.45 0.01
C GLU A 149 -6.39 19.88 -0.33
N ASP A 150 -7.31 20.85 -0.41
CA ASP A 150 -6.97 22.26 -0.65
C ASP A 150 -6.13 22.87 0.50
N THR A 151 -6.43 22.50 1.74
CA THR A 151 -5.65 22.90 2.93
C THR A 151 -4.20 22.41 2.83
N ASN A 152 -4.00 21.18 2.33
CA ASN A 152 -2.67 20.61 2.12
C ASN A 152 -1.92 21.33 0.99
N LEU A 153 -2.60 21.70 -0.10
CA LEU A 153 -2.01 22.54 -1.16
C LEU A 153 -1.58 23.91 -0.62
N CYS A 154 -2.38 24.55 0.24
CA CYS A 154 -2.04 25.81 0.90
C CYS A 154 -0.81 25.68 1.83
N ALA A 155 -0.70 24.56 2.57
CA ALA A 155 0.47 24.30 3.41
C ALA A 155 1.75 24.08 2.58
N ILE A 156 1.66 23.33 1.48
CA ILE A 156 2.77 23.07 0.55
C ILE A 156 3.23 24.36 -0.14
N HIS A 157 2.29 25.20 -0.59
CA HIS A 157 2.59 26.52 -1.16
C HIS A 157 3.39 27.39 -0.19
N ALA A 158 3.06 27.32 1.11
CA ALA A 158 3.79 27.97 2.20
C ALA A 158 5.01 27.18 2.71
N LYS A 159 5.56 26.25 1.92
CA LYS A 159 6.76 25.43 2.20
C LYS A 159 6.68 24.61 3.50
N ARG A 160 5.49 24.14 3.88
CA ARG A 160 5.25 23.30 5.07
C ARG A 160 4.63 21.96 4.71
N VAL A 161 4.83 20.98 5.58
CA VAL A 161 4.17 19.66 5.55
C VAL A 161 3.02 19.56 6.56
N THR A 162 3.06 20.38 7.63
CA THR A 162 2.01 20.43 8.64
C THR A 162 0.97 21.49 8.27
N ILE A 163 -0.28 21.06 8.07
CA ILE A 163 -1.44 21.93 7.91
C ILE A 163 -1.73 22.72 9.19
N MET A 164 -2.22 23.95 9.04
CA MET A 164 -2.52 24.88 10.12
C MET A 164 -3.89 25.54 9.92
N PRO A 165 -4.53 26.11 10.96
CA PRO A 165 -5.83 26.77 10.82
C PRO A 165 -5.87 27.88 9.75
N LYS A 166 -4.76 28.59 9.53
CA LYS A 166 -4.62 29.60 8.45
C LYS A 166 -4.75 29.00 7.03
N ASP A 167 -4.36 27.74 6.85
CA ASP A 167 -4.45 27.05 5.55
C ASP A 167 -5.91 26.71 5.24
N ILE A 168 -6.67 26.25 6.25
CA ILE A 168 -8.11 26.02 6.16
C ILE A 168 -8.85 27.34 5.88
N GLN A 169 -8.48 28.41 6.60
CA GLN A 169 -9.07 29.74 6.39
C GLN A 169 -8.80 30.31 5.00
N LEU A 170 -7.63 30.02 4.40
CA LEU A 170 -7.28 30.40 3.05
C LEU A 170 -8.06 29.58 2.02
N ALA A 171 -8.09 28.25 2.16
CA ALA A 171 -8.86 27.36 1.29
C ALA A 171 -10.35 27.76 1.23
N ARG A 172 -11.00 27.91 2.40
CA ARG A 172 -12.40 28.37 2.50
C ARG A 172 -12.62 29.77 1.90
N ARG A 173 -11.64 30.67 2.02
CA ARG A 173 -11.71 32.02 1.44
C ARG A 173 -11.68 31.99 -0.09
N ILE A 174 -10.82 31.14 -0.67
CA ILE A 174 -10.69 30.97 -2.13
C ILE A 174 -11.94 30.31 -2.72
N ARG A 175 -12.52 29.32 -2.01
CA ARG A 175 -13.77 28.65 -2.42
C ARG A 175 -15.04 29.53 -2.35
N GLY A 176 -14.98 30.70 -1.70
CA GLY A 176 -16.16 31.53 -1.47
C GLY A 176 -17.06 31.06 -0.30
N GLU A 177 -16.63 30.06 0.48
CA GLU A 177 -17.38 29.50 1.63
C GLU A 177 -17.33 30.40 2.89
N ARG A 178 -16.82 31.62 2.76
CA ARG A 178 -16.60 32.56 3.86
C ARG A 178 -17.38 33.85 3.60
N THR A 179 -18.63 33.84 4.05
CA THR A 179 -19.36 35.03 4.54
C THR A 179 -18.64 35.62 5.75
#